data_AF-A0A2A5IS60-F1
#
_entry.id   AF-A0A2A5IS60-F1
#
_cell.length_a   1.000
_cell.length_b   1.000
_cell.length_c   1.000
_cell.angle_alpha   90.00
_cell.angle_beta   90.00
_cell.angle_gamma   90.00
#
_symmetry.space_group_name_H-M   'P 1'
#
loop_
_entity.id
_entity.type
_entity.pdbx_description
1 polymer ?
#
loop_
_entity_poly.entity_id
_entity_poly.type
_entity_poly.pdbx_seq_one_letter_code
_entity_poly.pdbx_strand_id
1 'polypeptide(L)'
;MKITGKTIFGSILMFVGLSIFFGGSLGGLIPTLIGAWLIYVGVKKYDKGGKTAGVILTVIGVLLVVQSLPFLLGIACAGALLYFGWKMLNGESAKESSGRSYMEPNAASNMEEPLHTSFDQEWEDFLKKK
;
A
#
# COMPACT_ATOMS: atom_id res chain seq x y z
N MET A 1 4.64 21.00 -18.25
CA MET A 1 4.76 20.20 -17.02
C MET A 1 6.20 19.73 -16.89
N LYS A 2 6.92 20.14 -15.85
CA LYS A 2 8.26 19.61 -15.56
C LYS A 2 8.06 18.22 -14.95
N ILE A 3 8.42 17.18 -15.69
CA ILE A 3 8.35 15.81 -15.20
C ILE A 3 9.56 15.63 -14.27
N THR A 4 9.35 15.82 -12.97
CA THR A 4 10.39 15.59 -11.95
C THR A 4 10.53 14.07 -11.72
N GLY A 5 11.72 13.59 -11.39
CA GLY A 5 11.98 12.16 -11.10
C GLY A 5 11.00 11.58 -10.07
N LYS A 6 10.59 12.40 -9.10
CA LYS A 6 9.54 12.14 -8.12
C LYS A 6 8.20 11.72 -8.73
N THR A 7 7.77 12.33 -9.84
CA THR A 7 6.51 12.02 -10.53
C THR A 7 6.59 10.71 -11.33
N ILE A 8 7.74 10.42 -11.93
CA ILE A 8 7.99 9.18 -12.67
C ILE A 8 8.02 8.00 -11.70
N PHE A 9 8.79 8.10 -10.62
CA PHE A 9 8.93 7.02 -9.65
C PHE A 9 7.62 6.77 -8.89
N GLY A 10 6.92 7.83 -8.49
CA GLY A 10 5.58 7.71 -7.88
C GLY A 10 4.56 7.02 -8.80
N SER A 11 4.61 7.30 -10.12
CA SER A 11 3.77 6.62 -11.11
C SER A 11 4.11 5.15 -11.27
N ILE A 12 5.40 4.79 -11.31
CA ILE A 12 5.85 3.38 -11.37
C ILE A 12 5.39 2.64 -10.10
N LEU A 13 5.54 3.24 -8.93
CA LEU A 13 5.13 2.64 -7.66
C LEU A 13 3.62 2.39 -7.60
N MET A 14 2.83 3.35 -8.07
CA MET A 14 1.38 3.22 -8.20
C MET A 14 0.99 2.13 -9.21
N PHE A 15 1.66 2.08 -10.35
CA PHE A 15 1.39 1.07 -11.39
C PHE A 15 1.74 -0.35 -10.93
N VAL A 16 2.87 -0.52 -10.23
CA VAL A 16 3.26 -1.81 -9.63
C VAL A 16 2.28 -2.20 -8.51
N GLY A 17 1.91 -1.26 -7.63
CA GLY A 17 0.90 -1.49 -6.59
C GLY A 17 -0.45 -1.93 -7.15
N LEU A 18 -0.95 -1.25 -8.18
CA LEU A 18 -2.18 -1.64 -8.89
C LEU A 18 -2.01 -2.99 -9.59
N SER A 19 -0.88 -3.25 -10.22
CA SER A 19 -0.61 -4.52 -10.92
C SER A 19 -0.55 -5.69 -9.96
N ILE A 20 -0.04 -5.52 -8.73
CA ILE A 20 -0.08 -6.55 -7.69
C ILE A 20 -1.51 -6.74 -7.17
N PHE A 21 -2.27 -5.65 -7.04
CA PHE A 21 -3.66 -5.69 -6.57
C PHE A 21 -4.61 -6.38 -7.57
N PHE A 22 -4.42 -6.14 -8.88
CA PHE A 22 -5.24 -6.74 -9.95
C PHE A 22 -4.64 -8.03 -10.53
N GLY A 23 -3.32 -8.21 -10.48
CA GLY A 23 -2.62 -9.43 -10.93
C GLY A 23 -2.57 -10.52 -9.85
N GLY A 24 -2.75 -10.15 -8.58
CA GLY A 24 -3.02 -11.09 -7.50
C GLY A 24 -4.38 -11.74 -7.72
N SER A 25 -4.38 -13.05 -7.99
CA SER A 25 -5.61 -13.84 -8.13
C SER A 25 -6.59 -13.53 -7.00
N LEU A 26 -7.83 -13.14 -7.33
CA LEU A 26 -8.99 -13.16 -6.44
C LEU A 26 -9.13 -14.53 -5.73
N GLY A 27 -8.49 -15.57 -6.26
CA GLY A 27 -8.36 -16.89 -5.67
C GLY A 27 -7.61 -16.95 -4.34
N GLY A 28 -6.95 -15.88 -3.86
CA GLY A 28 -6.47 -15.81 -2.47
C GLY A 28 -7.53 -15.29 -1.49
N LEU A 29 -8.48 -14.49 -1.97
CA LEU A 29 -9.49 -13.80 -1.15
C LEU A 29 -10.58 -14.78 -0.67
N ILE A 30 -11.06 -15.63 -1.58
CA ILE A 30 -12.08 -16.66 -1.32
C ILE A 30 -11.64 -17.66 -0.24
N PRO A 31 -10.48 -18.35 -0.35
CA PRO A 31 -10.03 -19.28 0.68
C PRO A 31 -9.69 -18.59 1.99
N THR A 32 -9.27 -17.32 1.98
CA THR A 32 -9.09 -16.54 3.22
C THR A 32 -10.43 -16.35 3.95
N LEU A 33 -11.48 -15.93 3.22
CA LEU A 33 -12.81 -15.73 3.80
C LEU A 33 -13.39 -17.04 4.33
N ILE A 34 -13.31 -18.10 3.53
CA ILE A 34 -13.78 -19.44 3.90
C ILE A 34 -12.98 -19.99 5.09
N GLY A 35 -11.66 -19.81 5.10
CA GLY A 35 -10.79 -20.22 6.19
C GLY A 35 -11.11 -19.51 7.50
N ALA A 36 -11.27 -18.18 7.47
CA ALA A 36 -11.66 -17.39 8.64
C ALA A 36 -13.05 -17.81 9.18
N TRP A 37 -14.01 -18.08 8.30
CA TRP A 37 -15.32 -18.59 8.68
C TRP A 37 -15.24 -19.99 9.33
N LEU A 38 -14.45 -20.90 8.76
CA LEU A 38 -14.20 -22.24 9.31
C LEU A 38 -13.56 -22.18 10.69
N ILE A 39 -12.59 -21.28 10.91
CA ILE A 39 -11.99 -21.05 12.23
C ILE A 39 -13.06 -20.61 13.23
N TYR A 40 -13.88 -19.62 12.87
CA TYR A 40 -14.95 -19.12 13.73
C TYR A 40 -15.96 -20.22 14.10
N VAL A 41 -16.43 -20.98 13.12
CA VAL A 41 -17.37 -22.09 13.35
C VAL A 41 -16.72 -23.22 14.15
N GLY A 42 -15.45 -23.53 13.88
CA GLY A 42 -14.67 -24.55 14.61
C GLY A 42 -14.54 -24.22 16.09
N VAL A 43 -14.13 -22.97 16.42
CA VAL A 43 -14.05 -22.48 17.81
C VAL A 43 -15.41 -22.50 18.49
N LYS A 44 -16.44 -21.99 17.82
CA LYS A 44 -17.82 -22.00 18.35
C LYS A 44 -18.35 -23.42 18.61
N LYS A 45 -17.92 -24.41 17.80
CA LYS A 45 -18.31 -25.81 17.95
C LYS A 45 -17.50 -26.53 19.03
N TYR A 46 -16.24 -26.13 19.22
CA TYR A 46 -15.40 -26.58 20.33
C TYR A 46 -16.03 -26.22 21.69
N ASP A 47 -16.49 -24.98 21.85
CA ASP A 47 -17.11 -24.49 23.09
C ASP A 47 -18.45 -25.19 23.40
N LYS A 48 -19.18 -25.62 22.37
CA LYS A 48 -20.46 -26.33 22.50
C LYS A 48 -20.32 -27.84 22.79
N GLY A 49 -19.12 -28.30 23.17
CA GLY A 49 -18.86 -29.69 23.55
C GLY A 49 -18.42 -30.60 22.39
N GLY A 50 -18.44 -30.11 21.15
CA GLY A 50 -17.94 -30.83 19.98
C GLY A 50 -16.43 -30.72 19.81
N LYS A 51 -15.65 -31.09 20.83
CA LYS A 51 -14.20 -30.82 20.92
C LYS A 51 -13.41 -31.31 19.70
N THR A 52 -13.57 -32.57 19.29
CA THR A 52 -12.87 -33.15 18.13
C THR A 52 -13.27 -32.49 16.81
N ALA A 53 -14.57 -32.33 16.56
CA ALA A 53 -15.06 -31.68 15.35
C ALA A 53 -14.64 -30.20 15.29
N GLY A 54 -14.68 -29.48 16.41
CA GLY A 54 -14.25 -28.09 16.51
C GLY A 54 -12.78 -27.92 16.17
N VAL A 55 -11.90 -28.75 16.76
CA VAL A 55 -10.46 -28.74 16.45
C VAL A 55 -10.20 -29.03 14.97
N ILE A 56 -10.85 -30.04 14.38
CA ILE A 56 -10.67 -30.38 12.96
C ILE A 56 -11.07 -29.21 12.06
N LEU A 57 -12.24 -28.60 12.31
CA LEU A 57 -12.71 -27.43 11.57
C LEU A 57 -11.75 -26.24 11.69
N THR A 58 -11.26 -25.98 12.89
CA THR A 58 -10.30 -24.90 13.13
C THR A 58 -8.97 -25.16 12.42
N VAL A 59 -8.43 -26.38 12.47
CA VAL A 59 -7.18 -26.73 11.78
C VAL A 59 -7.31 -26.58 10.27
N ILE A 60 -8.41 -27.06 9.68
CA ILE A 60 -8.67 -26.90 8.23
C ILE A 60 -8.77 -25.41 7.88
N GLY A 61 -9.48 -24.62 8.69
CA GLY A 61 -9.58 -23.18 8.48
C GLY A 61 -8.23 -22.47 8.56
N VAL A 62 -7.38 -22.84 9.52
CA VAL A 62 -6.01 -22.31 9.65
C VAL A 62 -5.17 -22.68 8.43
N LEU A 63 -5.21 -23.93 7.96
CA LEU A 63 -4.45 -24.36 6.78
C LEU A 63 -4.83 -23.56 5.53
N LEU A 64 -6.12 -23.26 5.34
CA LEU A 64 -6.58 -22.42 4.24
C LEU A 64 -6.09 -20.97 4.33
N VAL A 65 -6.06 -20.39 5.54
CA VAL A 65 -5.52 -19.04 5.77
C VAL A 65 -3.99 -19.02 5.62
N VAL A 66 -3.31 -20.09 6.05
CA VAL A 66 -1.85 -20.20 5.89
C VAL A 66 -1.45 -20.18 4.42
N GLN A 67 -2.20 -20.89 3.58
CA GLN A 67 -1.96 -20.89 2.14
C GLN A 67 -2.20 -19.51 1.49
N SER A 68 -3.06 -18.68 2.07
CA SER A 68 -3.33 -17.33 1.58
C SER A 68 -2.43 -16.23 2.17
N LEU A 69 -1.47 -16.57 3.04
CA LEU A 69 -0.48 -15.60 3.54
C LEU A 69 0.24 -14.83 2.44
N PRO A 70 0.78 -15.46 1.36
CA PRO A 70 1.47 -14.73 0.31
C PRO A 70 0.58 -13.69 -0.37
N PHE A 71 -0.72 -13.99 -0.50
CA PHE A 71 -1.72 -13.07 -1.02
C PHE A 71 -1.98 -11.89 -0.06
N LEU A 72 -2.14 -12.17 1.24
CA LEU A 72 -2.31 -11.13 2.26
C LEU A 72 -1.10 -10.20 2.35
N LEU A 73 0.12 -10.77 2.31
CA LEU A 73 1.36 -10.00 2.21
C LEU A 73 1.42 -9.18 0.92
N GLY A 74 0.98 -9.75 -0.21
CA GLY A 74 0.87 -9.05 -1.48
C GLY A 74 -0.05 -7.84 -1.42
N ILE A 75 -1.23 -7.97 -0.81
CA ILE A 75 -2.17 -6.85 -0.60
C ILE A 75 -1.57 -5.80 0.33
N ALA A 76 -0.97 -6.21 1.44
CA ALA A 76 -0.35 -5.28 2.38
C ALA A 76 0.79 -4.49 1.70
N CYS A 77 1.63 -5.18 0.93
CA CYS A 77 2.70 -4.57 0.15
C CYS A 77 2.16 -3.65 -0.94
N ALA A 78 1.12 -4.06 -1.68
CA ALA A 78 0.45 -3.22 -2.67
C ALA A 78 -0.12 -1.95 -2.03
N GLY A 79 -0.81 -2.06 -0.90
CA GLY A 79 -1.32 -0.92 -0.14
C GLY A 79 -0.21 0.04 0.30
N ALA A 80 0.93 -0.49 0.76
CA ALA A 80 2.09 0.31 1.11
C ALA A 80 2.68 1.02 -0.13
N LEU A 81 2.86 0.31 -1.25
CA LEU A 81 3.37 0.89 -2.50
C LEU A 81 2.42 1.97 -3.05
N LEU A 82 1.11 1.76 -3.00
CA LEU A 82 0.11 2.75 -3.39
C LEU A 82 0.16 3.97 -2.46
N TYR A 83 0.25 3.76 -1.15
CA TYR A 83 0.36 4.85 -0.18
C TYR A 83 1.62 5.68 -0.39
N PHE A 84 2.78 5.02 -0.51
CA PHE A 84 4.05 5.70 -0.76
C PHE A 84 4.08 6.38 -2.13
N GLY A 85 3.56 5.74 -3.18
CA GLY A 85 3.45 6.33 -4.51
C GLY A 85 2.55 7.56 -4.52
N TRP A 86 1.39 7.49 -3.88
CA TRP A 86 0.47 8.61 -3.70
C TRP A 86 1.10 9.74 -2.88
N LYS A 87 1.75 9.41 -1.75
CA LYS A 87 2.46 10.37 -0.91
C LYS A 87 3.62 11.03 -1.64
N MET A 88 4.28 10.31 -2.55
CA MET A 88 5.37 10.85 -3.37
C MET A 88 4.84 11.80 -4.44
N LEU A 89 3.71 11.47 -5.06
CA LEU A 89 3.01 12.33 -6.02
C LEU A 89 2.42 13.60 -5.37
N ASN A 90 1.95 13.51 -4.12
CA ASN A 90 1.29 14.60 -3.40
C ASN A 90 2.15 15.27 -2.32
N GLY A 91 3.38 14.81 -2.11
CA GLY A 91 4.25 15.24 -0.99
C GLY A 91 4.82 16.65 -1.14
N GLU A 92 4.59 17.32 -2.26
CA GLU A 92 4.86 18.76 -2.44
C GLU A 92 3.55 19.58 -2.44
N SER A 93 2.45 19.01 -2.93
CA SER A 93 1.17 19.68 -3.11
C SER A 93 0.22 19.59 -1.90
N ALA A 94 0.48 18.70 -0.93
CA ALA A 94 -0.32 18.61 0.30
C ALA A 94 -0.14 19.79 1.26
N LYS A 95 0.81 20.70 1.01
CA LYS A 95 0.89 21.98 1.72
C LYS A 95 0.10 23.12 1.06
N GLU A 96 -0.52 22.92 -0.11
CA GLU A 96 -1.11 24.05 -0.85
C GLU A 96 -2.51 23.79 -1.46
N SER A 97 -3.17 22.68 -1.12
CA SER A 97 -4.46 22.31 -1.74
C SER A 97 -5.65 22.34 -0.77
N SER A 98 -5.64 23.24 0.21
CA SER A 98 -6.84 23.62 0.97
C SER A 98 -7.05 25.15 0.93
N GLY A 99 -6.97 25.73 -0.25
CA GLY A 99 -7.18 27.16 -0.48
C GLY A 99 -7.69 27.43 -1.88
N ARG A 100 -9.00 27.33 -2.07
CA ARG A 100 -9.69 27.90 -3.24
C ARG A 100 -9.52 29.42 -3.19
N SER A 101 -9.07 30.06 -4.27
CA SER A 101 -9.46 31.42 -4.74
C SER A 101 -8.29 32.27 -5.30
N TYR A 102 -8.24 32.34 -6.64
CA TYR A 102 -7.87 33.47 -7.53
C TYR A 102 -6.65 34.38 -7.27
N MET A 103 -5.94 34.64 -8.39
CA MET A 103 -5.19 35.85 -8.79
C MET A 103 -3.68 35.95 -8.49
N GLU A 104 -2.86 35.89 -9.56
CA GLU A 104 -1.51 36.49 -9.69
C GLU A 104 -1.61 38.04 -9.73
N PRO A 105 -0.53 38.87 -9.73
CA PRO A 105 0.92 38.61 -9.62
C PRO A 105 1.74 39.60 -8.72
N ASN A 106 3.05 39.32 -8.58
CA ASN A 106 4.18 40.20 -8.17
C ASN A 106 4.55 40.30 -6.67
N ALA A 107 5.77 39.90 -6.32
CA ALA A 107 6.86 40.77 -5.84
C ALA A 107 7.99 39.93 -5.21
N ALA A 108 9.23 40.34 -5.47
CA ALA A 108 10.46 39.61 -5.19
C ALA A 108 10.88 39.57 -3.70
N SER A 109 11.88 38.72 -3.45
CA SER A 109 12.83 38.67 -2.33
C SER A 109 12.33 38.19 -0.97
N ASN A 110 12.81 37.02 -0.53
CA ASN A 110 13.79 36.94 0.54
C ASN A 110 14.40 35.52 0.59
N MET A 111 15.71 35.50 0.81
CA MET A 111 16.51 34.30 1.00
C MET A 111 16.03 33.54 2.24
N GLU A 112 15.49 32.36 2.03
CA GLU A 112 15.75 31.23 2.92
C GLU A 112 16.08 30.09 1.97
N GLU A 113 17.36 29.66 1.94
CA GLU A 113 17.69 28.36 1.37
C GLU A 113 16.80 27.34 2.06
N PRO A 114 15.81 26.73 1.37
CA PRO A 114 15.17 25.61 1.98
C PRO A 114 16.23 24.52 1.89
N LEU A 115 16.70 24.04 3.05
CA LEU A 115 17.34 22.75 3.21
C LEU A 115 16.36 21.65 2.74
N HIS A 116 16.08 21.61 1.44
CA HIS A 116 15.46 20.51 0.74
C HIS A 116 16.57 19.53 0.36
N THR A 117 17.20 18.95 1.37
CA THR A 117 17.86 17.64 1.26
C THR A 117 16.77 16.58 1.10
N SER A 118 15.97 16.68 0.04
CA SER A 118 14.77 15.86 -0.13
C SER A 118 14.86 15.09 -1.42
N PHE A 119 15.55 13.94 -1.35
CA PHE A 119 15.35 12.78 -2.23
C PHE A 119 15.72 12.92 -3.72
N ASP A 120 15.34 14.00 -4.39
CA ASP A 120 15.65 14.26 -5.80
C ASP A 120 17.16 14.36 -6.03
N GLN A 121 17.88 14.99 -5.10
CA GLN A 121 19.34 15.11 -5.17
C GLN A 121 20.03 13.76 -4.95
N GLU A 122 19.57 12.96 -3.98
CA GLU A 122 20.08 11.60 -3.75
C GLU A 122 19.83 10.70 -4.97
N TRP A 123 18.67 10.84 -5.61
CA TRP A 123 18.29 10.05 -6.78
C TRP A 123 19.08 10.40 -8.04
N GLU A 124 19.30 11.70 -8.28
CA GLU A 124 20.17 12.18 -9.35
C GLU A 124 21.60 11.66 -9.18
N ASP A 125 22.09 11.58 -7.95
CA ASP A 125 23.40 11.02 -7.64
C ASP A 125 23.45 9.49 -7.84
N PHE A 126 22.38 8.77 -7.50
CA PHE A 126 22.25 7.33 -7.81
C PHE A 126 22.25 7.04 -9.31
N LEU A 127 21.60 7.87 -10.13
CA LEU A 127 21.55 7.70 -11.59
C LEU A 127 22.84 8.12 -12.30
N LYS A 128 23.55 9.11 -11.76
CA LYS A 128 24.85 9.56 -12.29
C LYS A 128 26.00 8.63 -11.94
N LYS A 129 25.83 7.78 -10.92
CA LYS A 129 26.79 6.75 -10.54
C LYS A 129 26.67 5.54 -11.47
N LYS A 130 27.13 5.69 -12.71
CA LYS A 130 27.37 4.61 -13.67
C LYS A 130 28.85 4.31 -13.80
#